data_AF-A0A965V8U6-F1
#
_entry.id   AF-A0A965V8U6-F1
#
_cell.length_a   1.000
_cell.length_b   1.000
_cell.length_c   1.000
_cell.angle_alpha   90.00
_cell.angle_beta   90.00
_cell.angle_gamma   90.00
#
_symmetry.space_group_name_H-M   'P 1'
#
loop_
_entity.id
_entity.type
_entity.pdbx_description
1 polymer ?
#
loop_
_entity_poly.entity_id
_entity_poly.type
_entity_poly.pdbx_seq_one_letter_code
_entity_poly.pdbx_strand_id
1 'polypeptide(L)'
;RSGWSADDEEDIRGIVIDLNPSLDIALIATQTGPGILLAEDHRWALRAAANKKSSNIQDFADIISIGDEVHIKKIVTKTPKRLGNLPRLFKEHEETLKLYGQTPDKVETSFYQLTDTEGIEAAAIVMDAHSGDVLAMVGGSSFQSSQFNRATQALRQVGSSVKPLYYSLALDNGFSPASRIDSPPIVMGDWKPENYDKEFTGRTNLRTSLVHSYNISSIQLFKALGLFLTGEHFKKLGLPWTDVNLAHALGAGSATLLQMAQAYSPFANGGRISEGQYIKAIESRDGEVLVPGTDPRLRAAPVISNKAAQASTESNALQVLSPAASFVMVKVMQDVIRFGTGTRAQGIPFAAGKTGTSEQNASAWFSGYTPQLAASVAMFRDDATQTLNG
;
A
#
# COMPACT_ATOMS: atom_id res chain seq x y z
N ARG A 1 26.59 3.02 12.11
CA ARG A 1 25.64 3.31 13.21
C ARG A 1 25.14 4.74 13.01
N SER A 2 24.20 4.93 12.10
CA SER A 2 23.42 6.17 11.99
C SER A 2 22.24 6.03 12.93
N GLY A 3 22.22 6.79 14.01
CA GLY A 3 21.09 6.83 14.93
C GLY A 3 19.88 7.35 14.18
N TRP A 4 18.91 6.48 13.94
CA TRP A 4 17.55 6.89 13.62
C TRP A 4 16.93 7.34 14.94
N SER A 5 16.77 8.65 15.11
CA SER A 5 16.01 9.25 16.20
C SER A 5 14.54 9.25 15.81
N ALA A 6 13.67 8.73 16.66
CA ALA A 6 12.22 8.72 16.45
C ALA A 6 11.60 10.14 16.43
N ASP A 7 12.37 11.17 16.81
CA ASP A 7 11.91 12.56 16.89
C ASP A 7 11.93 13.31 15.52
N ASP A 8 12.45 12.69 14.45
CA ASP A 8 12.60 13.34 13.13
C ASP A 8 11.39 13.15 12.18
N GLU A 9 10.30 12.51 12.64
CA GLU A 9 9.12 12.15 11.84
C GLU A 9 7.78 12.72 12.34
N GLU A 10 7.77 13.72 13.23
CA GLU A 10 6.50 14.33 13.61
C GLU A 10 6.00 15.27 12.51
N ASP A 11 4.78 14.99 12.04
CA ASP A 11 3.96 15.93 11.28
C ASP A 11 3.51 17.02 12.27
N ILE A 12 4.21 18.15 12.26
CA ILE A 12 4.00 19.26 13.18
C ILE A 12 2.91 20.16 12.58
N ARG A 13 2.14 20.83 13.44
CA ARG A 13 1.23 21.89 13.01
C ARG A 13 1.89 23.25 13.12
N GLY A 14 1.74 24.06 12.09
CA GLY A 14 2.13 25.46 12.08
C GLY A 14 0.99 26.37 11.68
N ILE A 15 1.01 27.61 12.13
CA ILE A 15 0.13 28.68 11.64
C ILE A 15 0.94 29.59 10.74
N VAL A 16 0.43 29.89 9.55
CA VAL A 16 1.03 30.87 8.64
C VAL A 16 0.84 32.27 9.22
N ILE A 17 1.96 32.94 9.55
CA ILE A 17 1.93 34.28 10.15
C ILE A 17 2.27 35.39 9.15
N ASP A 18 3.00 35.06 8.08
CA ASP A 18 3.35 36.03 7.05
C ASP A 18 3.68 35.36 5.71
N LEU A 19 3.49 36.11 4.62
CA LEU A 19 3.88 35.74 3.27
C LEU A 19 4.77 36.83 2.70
N ASN A 20 5.99 36.47 2.28
CA ASN A 20 6.93 37.42 1.70
C ASN A 20 7.28 37.02 0.25
N PRO A 21 6.53 37.54 -0.74
CA PRO A 21 6.76 37.23 -2.16
C PRO A 21 8.14 37.66 -2.65
N SER A 22 8.70 38.76 -2.12
CA SER A 22 10.03 39.24 -2.54
C SER A 22 11.17 38.30 -2.13
N LEU A 23 10.95 37.48 -1.09
CA LEU A 23 11.91 36.49 -0.59
C LEU A 23 11.54 35.05 -0.96
N ASP A 24 10.39 34.83 -1.62
CA ASP A 24 9.82 33.50 -1.89
C ASP A 24 9.65 32.63 -0.64
N ILE A 25 9.13 33.20 0.45
CA ILE A 25 8.94 32.48 1.72
C ILE A 25 7.56 32.71 2.33
N ALA A 26 7.17 31.75 3.17
CA ALA A 26 6.18 31.98 4.23
C ALA A 26 6.84 31.83 5.59
N LEU A 27 6.41 32.67 6.53
CA LEU A 27 6.76 32.56 7.93
C LEU A 27 5.65 31.82 8.66
N ILE A 28 6.03 30.89 9.54
CA ILE A 28 5.09 30.10 10.32
C ILE A 28 5.44 30.13 11.81
N ALA A 29 4.43 30.01 12.66
CA ALA A 29 4.58 29.76 14.09
C ALA A 29 4.22 28.30 14.39
N THR A 30 5.11 27.56 15.05
CA THR A 30 4.91 26.13 15.39
C THR A 30 4.82 25.92 16.91
N GLN A 31 4.85 24.69 17.42
CA GLN A 31 5.02 24.45 18.86
C GLN A 31 6.49 24.54 19.32
N THR A 32 7.44 24.40 18.39
CA THR A 32 8.88 24.28 18.69
C THR A 32 9.66 25.56 18.38
N GLY A 33 9.06 26.53 17.68
CA GLY A 33 9.69 27.80 17.34
C GLY A 33 9.18 28.44 16.04
N PRO A 34 9.75 29.60 15.68
CA PRO A 34 9.48 30.24 14.41
C PRO A 34 10.04 29.40 13.26
N GLY A 35 9.27 29.30 12.18
CA GLY A 35 9.59 28.47 11.03
C GLY A 35 9.55 29.23 9.71
N ILE A 36 10.26 28.71 8.72
CA ILE A 36 10.26 29.23 7.35
C ILE A 36 9.91 28.10 6.37
N LEU A 37 8.96 28.37 5.48
CA LEU A 37 8.69 27.57 4.29
C LEU A 37 9.29 28.27 3.07
N LEU A 38 10.10 27.55 2.27
CA LEU A 38 10.69 28.09 1.04
C LEU A 38 9.84 27.70 -0.17
N ALA A 39 9.47 28.64 -1.04
CA ALA A 39 8.62 28.32 -2.19
C ALA A 39 9.22 27.27 -3.13
N GLU A 40 10.55 27.23 -3.27
CA GLU A 40 11.26 26.26 -4.08
C GLU A 40 11.09 24.81 -3.63
N ASP A 41 10.88 24.57 -2.32
CA ASP A 41 10.66 23.24 -1.75
C ASP A 41 9.22 22.73 -1.96
N HIS A 42 8.33 23.58 -2.48
CA HIS A 42 6.90 23.29 -2.64
C HIS A 42 6.40 23.47 -4.07
N ARG A 43 7.30 23.48 -5.05
CA ARG A 43 6.91 23.49 -6.47
C ARG A 43 5.99 22.31 -6.84
N TRP A 44 6.05 21.21 -6.09
CA TRP A 44 5.12 20.09 -6.22
C TRP A 44 3.68 20.49 -5.85
N ALA A 45 3.49 21.21 -4.75
CA ALA A 45 2.18 21.71 -4.30
C ALA A 45 1.65 22.79 -5.25
N LEU A 46 2.52 23.70 -5.70
CA LEU A 46 2.18 24.72 -6.71
C LEU A 46 1.68 24.07 -8.02
N ARG A 47 2.35 22.99 -8.50
CA ARG A 47 1.93 22.24 -9.69
C ARG A 47 0.61 21.50 -9.47
N ALA A 48 0.40 20.89 -8.30
CA ALA A 48 -0.84 20.20 -7.96
C ALA A 48 -2.03 21.17 -7.93
N ALA A 49 -1.86 22.34 -7.31
CA ALA A 49 -2.85 23.41 -7.28
C ALA A 49 -3.14 23.97 -8.69
N ALA A 50 -2.10 24.14 -9.53
CA ALA A 50 -2.25 24.64 -10.90
C ALA A 50 -3.11 23.69 -11.76
N ASN A 51 -2.88 22.38 -11.61
CA ASN A 51 -3.67 21.35 -12.29
C ASN A 51 -5.15 21.37 -11.89
N LYS A 52 -5.49 21.75 -10.65
CA LYS A 52 -6.88 21.89 -10.19
C LYS A 52 -7.55 23.20 -10.61
N LYS A 53 -6.80 24.31 -10.68
CA LYS A 53 -7.36 25.66 -10.96
C LYS A 53 -7.28 26.12 -12.43
N SER A 54 -6.63 25.37 -13.33
CA SER A 54 -6.42 25.78 -14.74
C SER A 54 -5.84 27.20 -14.88
N SER A 55 -4.97 27.60 -13.95
CA SER A 55 -4.32 28.90 -13.91
C SER A 55 -2.80 28.76 -13.72
N ASN A 56 -2.04 29.76 -14.18
CA ASN A 56 -0.60 29.86 -13.95
C ASN A 56 -0.37 30.26 -12.48
N ILE A 57 -0.36 29.29 -11.57
CA ILE A 57 0.06 29.47 -10.19
C ILE A 57 1.57 29.63 -10.16
N GLN A 58 2.06 30.78 -9.70
CA GLN A 58 3.49 31.08 -9.63
C GLN A 58 3.98 31.40 -8.22
N ASP A 59 3.09 31.81 -7.31
CA ASP A 59 3.49 32.33 -6.00
C ASP A 59 2.98 31.48 -4.83
N PHE A 60 3.72 31.49 -3.72
CA PHE A 60 3.35 30.78 -2.50
C PHE A 60 2.00 31.25 -1.91
N ALA A 61 1.64 32.51 -2.16
CA ALA A 61 0.34 33.08 -1.78
C ALA A 61 -0.85 32.47 -2.53
N ASP A 62 -0.62 31.73 -3.62
CA ASP A 62 -1.69 31.04 -4.35
C ASP A 62 -2.12 29.71 -3.70
N ILE A 63 -1.28 29.17 -2.80
CA ILE A 63 -1.46 27.86 -2.15
C ILE A 63 -1.73 27.95 -0.65
N ILE A 64 -1.30 29.02 0.02
CA ILE A 64 -1.54 29.24 1.45
C ILE A 64 -1.84 30.72 1.73
N SER A 65 -2.63 30.98 2.77
CA SER A 65 -3.00 32.31 3.26
C SER A 65 -2.50 32.54 4.69
N ILE A 66 -2.32 33.80 5.08
CA ILE A 66 -2.03 34.16 6.47
C ILE A 66 -3.21 33.72 7.34
N GLY A 67 -2.91 33.02 8.44
CA GLY A 67 -3.88 32.42 9.34
C GLY A 67 -4.19 30.95 9.07
N ASP A 68 -3.74 30.38 7.95
CA ASP A 68 -3.93 28.96 7.66
C ASP A 68 -3.16 28.09 8.67
N GLU A 69 -3.82 27.04 9.14
CA GLU A 69 -3.15 25.92 9.81
C GLU A 69 -2.58 24.98 8.75
N VAL A 70 -1.29 24.71 8.83
CA VAL A 70 -0.55 23.88 7.87
C VAL A 70 0.13 22.72 8.59
N HIS A 71 0.11 21.56 7.95
CA HIS A 71 0.91 20.41 8.37
C HIS A 71 2.30 20.51 7.75
N ILE A 72 3.33 20.28 8.57
CA ILE A 72 4.71 20.59 8.24
C ILE A 72 5.67 19.55 8.81
N LYS A 73 6.73 19.27 8.05
CA LYS A 73 7.88 18.47 8.51
C LYS A 73 9.12 19.35 8.59
N LYS A 74 9.86 19.28 9.71
CA LYS A 74 11.14 19.98 9.86
C LYS A 74 12.16 19.39 8.87
N ILE A 75 12.88 20.25 8.17
CA ILE A 75 13.91 19.84 7.20
C ILE A 75 15.26 20.45 7.56
N VAL A 76 16.32 19.70 7.26
CA VAL A 76 17.69 20.18 7.36
C VAL A 76 18.11 20.72 5.99
N THR A 77 18.10 22.04 5.84
CA THR A 77 18.54 22.72 4.62
C THR A 77 19.48 23.88 4.93
N LYS A 78 20.30 24.27 3.95
CA LYS A 78 21.17 25.44 4.08
C LYS A 78 20.35 26.70 3.90
N THR A 79 20.48 27.66 4.83
CA THR A 79 19.86 28.98 4.71
C THR A 79 20.21 29.66 3.38
N PRO A 80 19.23 29.94 2.51
CA PRO A 80 19.48 30.67 1.27
C PRO A 80 20.05 32.07 1.56
N LYS A 81 21.06 32.50 0.79
CA LYS A 81 21.73 33.80 1.00
C LYS A 81 20.75 34.99 0.98
N ARG A 82 19.64 34.89 0.23
CA ARG A 82 18.61 35.93 0.14
C ARG A 82 17.91 36.24 1.46
N LEU A 83 17.90 35.30 2.41
CA LEU A 83 17.19 35.47 3.68
C LEU A 83 17.98 36.30 4.71
N GLY A 84 19.28 36.54 4.47
CA GLY A 84 20.11 37.35 5.35
C GLY A 84 20.07 36.87 6.81
N ASN A 85 19.66 37.75 7.72
CA ASN A 85 19.58 37.47 9.15
C ASN A 85 18.16 37.00 9.53
N LEU A 86 18.01 35.71 9.83
CA LEU A 86 16.73 35.06 10.10
C LEU A 86 15.92 35.71 11.24
N PRO A 87 16.49 35.96 12.44
CA PRO A 87 15.79 36.69 13.51
C PRO A 87 15.15 38.01 13.08
N ARG A 88 15.77 38.74 12.13
CA ARG A 88 15.23 40.02 11.66
C ARG A 88 13.91 39.86 10.91
N LEU A 89 13.69 38.72 10.24
CA LEU A 89 12.45 38.43 9.52
C LEU A 89 11.24 38.31 10.45
N PHE A 90 11.46 37.93 11.71
CA PHE A 90 10.40 37.73 12.70
C PHE A 90 10.20 38.93 13.63
N LYS A 91 11.04 39.96 13.52
CA LYS A 91 11.01 41.11 14.44
C LYS A 91 9.69 41.88 14.38
N GLU A 92 9.10 42.00 13.19
CA GLU A 92 7.81 42.69 12.99
C GLU A 92 6.63 41.82 13.45
N HIS A 93 6.85 40.53 13.70
CA HIS A 93 5.85 39.53 14.08
C HIS A 93 6.02 39.05 15.53
N GLU A 94 6.82 39.74 16.34
CA GLU A 94 7.13 39.33 17.71
C GLU A 94 5.88 39.21 18.60
N GLU A 95 4.92 40.14 18.47
CA GLU A 95 3.65 40.09 19.21
C GLU A 95 2.78 38.90 18.79
N THR A 96 2.74 38.59 17.49
CA THR A 96 2.05 37.39 16.97
C THR A 96 2.69 36.12 17.51
N LEU A 97 4.02 36.04 17.53
CA LEU A 97 4.75 34.88 18.07
C LEU A 97 4.53 34.70 19.57
N LYS A 98 4.42 35.79 20.34
CA LYS A 98 4.09 35.74 21.78
C LYS A 98 2.71 35.13 22.05
N LEU A 99 1.73 35.35 21.18
CA LEU A 99 0.40 34.71 21.30
C LEU A 99 0.48 33.18 21.23
N TYR A 100 1.47 32.65 20.51
CA TYR A 100 1.74 31.22 20.41
C TYR A 100 2.79 30.73 21.43
N GLY A 101 3.08 31.54 22.47
CA GLY A 101 4.03 31.18 23.53
C GLY A 101 5.50 31.22 23.11
N GLN A 102 5.82 31.84 21.96
CA GLN A 102 7.17 31.89 21.43
C GLN A 102 7.84 33.25 21.70
N THR A 103 9.16 33.21 21.95
CA THR A 103 10.01 34.41 22.02
C THR A 103 11.09 34.32 20.95
N PRO A 104 11.17 35.27 19.99
CA PRO A 104 12.09 35.20 18.85
C PRO A 104 13.57 35.12 19.26
N ASP A 105 13.92 35.72 20.41
CA ASP A 105 15.31 35.85 20.86
C ASP A 105 15.87 34.59 21.54
N LYS A 106 15.05 33.54 21.75
CA LYS A 106 15.46 32.31 22.47
C LYS A 106 15.28 31.02 21.69
N VAL A 107 14.72 31.06 20.48
CA VAL A 107 14.35 29.85 19.74
C VAL A 107 14.97 29.84 18.35
N GLU A 108 15.63 28.74 18.00
CA GLU A 108 16.31 28.56 16.71
C GLU A 108 15.28 28.50 15.57
N THR A 109 15.35 29.45 14.65
CA THR A 109 14.53 29.44 13.43
C THR A 109 14.81 28.17 12.64
N SER A 110 13.77 27.40 12.36
CA SER A 110 13.87 26.13 11.62
C SER A 110 13.23 26.22 10.24
N PHE A 111 13.69 25.39 9.31
CA PHE A 111 13.08 25.25 7.99
C PHE A 111 12.10 24.08 7.99
N TYR A 112 11.00 24.25 7.27
CA TYR A 112 9.93 23.27 7.20
C TYR A 112 9.50 23.06 5.75
N GLN A 113 8.86 21.91 5.50
CA GLN A 113 8.16 21.62 4.27
C GLN A 113 6.70 21.25 4.58
N LEU A 114 5.75 21.78 3.82
CA LEU A 114 4.34 21.37 3.87
C LEU A 114 4.24 19.87 3.61
N THR A 115 3.32 19.22 4.32
CA THR A 115 2.92 17.84 4.09
C THR A 115 1.46 17.85 3.60
N ASP A 116 1.14 17.00 2.63
CA ASP A 116 -0.21 16.87 2.04
C ASP A 116 -0.67 15.41 2.08
N THR A 117 -0.45 14.75 3.21
CA THR A 117 -0.88 13.37 3.42
C THR A 117 -2.22 13.30 4.16
N GLU A 118 -2.99 14.39 4.23
CA GLU A 118 -4.26 14.41 4.98
C GLU A 118 -5.17 13.27 4.52
N GLY A 119 -5.34 12.31 5.43
CA GLY A 119 -6.20 11.14 5.29
C GLY A 119 -5.64 9.99 4.45
N ILE A 120 -4.47 10.11 3.79
CA ILE A 120 -3.83 8.99 3.09
C ILE A 120 -2.96 8.22 4.07
N GLU A 121 -3.25 6.93 4.19
CA GLU A 121 -2.50 6.00 5.03
C GLU A 121 -1.77 4.99 4.16
N ALA A 122 -0.65 4.48 4.70
CA ALA A 122 0.09 3.39 4.11
C ALA A 122 0.30 2.30 5.15
N ALA A 123 0.22 1.04 4.70
CA ALA A 123 0.50 -0.11 5.53
C ALA A 123 1.27 -1.16 4.75
N ALA A 124 2.05 -1.97 5.47
CA ALA A 124 2.86 -3.01 4.88
C ALA A 124 2.96 -4.22 5.82
N ILE A 125 3.06 -5.41 5.23
CA ILE A 125 3.39 -6.63 5.94
C ILE A 125 4.36 -7.47 5.13
N VAL A 126 5.33 -8.09 5.82
CA VAL A 126 6.29 -9.03 5.26
C VAL A 126 6.28 -10.29 6.09
N MET A 127 6.17 -11.42 5.41
CA MET A 127 6.07 -12.74 6.01
C MET A 127 7.08 -13.68 5.36
N ASP A 128 7.65 -14.61 6.13
CA ASP A 128 8.34 -15.75 5.56
C ASP A 128 7.33 -16.63 4.81
N ALA A 129 7.56 -16.87 3.53
CA ALA A 129 6.61 -17.55 2.66
C ALA A 129 6.45 -19.04 2.99
N HIS A 130 7.36 -19.64 3.76
CA HIS A 130 7.37 -21.08 4.06
C HIS A 130 6.74 -21.38 5.41
N SER A 131 7.17 -20.63 6.43
CA SER A 131 6.75 -20.79 7.81
C SER A 131 5.53 -19.94 8.16
N GLY A 132 5.29 -18.84 7.45
CA GLY A 132 4.26 -17.87 7.80
C GLY A 132 4.67 -16.88 8.89
N ASP A 133 5.92 -16.88 9.33
CA ASP A 133 6.40 -15.92 10.33
C ASP A 133 6.27 -14.48 9.84
N VAL A 134 5.58 -13.62 10.59
CA VAL A 134 5.50 -12.19 10.27
C VAL A 134 6.80 -11.52 10.71
N LEU A 135 7.61 -11.13 9.74
CA LEU A 135 8.95 -10.58 9.95
C LEU A 135 8.93 -9.05 10.13
N ALA A 136 8.00 -8.37 9.46
CA ALA A 136 7.80 -6.93 9.59
C ALA A 136 6.34 -6.57 9.36
N MET A 137 5.83 -5.58 10.11
CA MET A 137 4.46 -5.10 10.00
C MET A 137 4.42 -3.61 10.33
N VAL A 138 3.82 -2.82 9.45
CA VAL A 138 3.55 -1.39 9.62
C VAL A 138 2.05 -1.17 9.42
N GLY A 139 1.35 -0.70 10.45
CA GLY A 139 -0.10 -0.56 10.48
C GLY A 139 -0.64 0.81 10.06
N GLY A 140 0.22 1.79 9.81
CA GLY A 140 -0.14 3.16 9.47
C GLY A 140 1.07 4.08 9.51
N SER A 141 0.84 5.35 9.19
CA SER A 141 1.86 6.41 9.23
C SER A 141 2.41 6.68 10.64
N SER A 142 1.56 6.67 11.67
CA SER A 142 1.96 6.91 13.07
C SER A 142 1.07 6.13 14.04
N PHE A 143 1.69 5.33 14.91
CA PHE A 143 0.98 4.56 15.95
C PHE A 143 0.42 5.46 17.06
N GLN A 144 1.11 6.57 17.34
CA GLN A 144 0.69 7.58 18.32
C GLN A 144 -0.58 8.29 17.86
N SER A 145 -0.67 8.60 16.55
CA SER A 145 -1.85 9.22 15.96
C SER A 145 -3.01 8.22 15.81
N SER A 146 -2.72 6.98 15.44
CA SER A 146 -3.72 5.93 15.26
C SER A 146 -3.17 4.55 15.58
N GLN A 147 -3.75 3.88 16.57
CA GLN A 147 -3.42 2.50 16.92
C GLN A 147 -4.13 1.46 16.03
N PHE A 148 -4.94 1.91 15.07
CA PHE A 148 -5.61 1.02 14.13
C PHE A 148 -4.61 0.38 13.18
N ASN A 149 -4.49 -0.95 13.25
CA ASN A 149 -3.52 -1.70 12.45
C ASN A 149 -4.11 -2.06 11.09
N ARG A 150 -3.86 -1.21 10.10
CA ARG A 150 -4.36 -1.38 8.73
C ARG A 150 -3.80 -2.61 8.03
N ALA A 151 -2.66 -3.16 8.47
CA ALA A 151 -2.11 -4.38 7.88
C ALA A 151 -2.97 -5.62 8.18
N THR A 152 -3.67 -5.64 9.32
CA THR A 152 -4.43 -6.81 9.79
C THR A 152 -5.92 -6.55 9.97
N GLN A 153 -6.36 -5.29 10.05
CA GLN A 153 -7.74 -4.92 10.36
C GLN A 153 -8.45 -4.21 9.21
N ALA A 154 -7.73 -3.48 8.36
CA ALA A 154 -8.36 -2.72 7.28
C ALA A 154 -8.72 -3.64 6.10
N LEU A 155 -10.01 -3.78 5.84
CA LEU A 155 -10.53 -4.41 4.63
C LEU A 155 -10.61 -3.37 3.51
N ARG A 156 -9.89 -3.63 2.41
CA ARG A 156 -9.86 -2.75 1.24
C ARG A 156 -9.92 -3.57 -0.04
N GLN A 157 -10.58 -3.01 -1.07
CA GLN A 157 -10.69 -3.66 -2.37
C GLN A 157 -9.30 -3.91 -2.94
N VAL A 158 -9.01 -5.15 -3.32
CA VAL A 158 -7.66 -5.57 -3.70
C VAL A 158 -7.31 -5.20 -5.15
N GLY A 159 -8.33 -4.91 -5.97
CA GLY A 159 -8.17 -4.59 -7.38
C GLY A 159 -7.43 -5.70 -8.15
N SER A 160 -6.66 -5.32 -9.16
CA SER A 160 -5.93 -6.27 -10.02
C SER A 160 -4.91 -7.18 -9.29
N SER A 161 -4.63 -6.97 -8.01
CA SER A 161 -3.79 -7.89 -7.22
C SER A 161 -4.46 -9.23 -6.93
N VAL A 162 -5.78 -9.38 -7.18
CA VAL A 162 -6.44 -10.70 -7.11
C VAL A 162 -6.13 -11.60 -8.30
N LYS A 163 -5.77 -11.03 -9.47
CA LYS A 163 -5.66 -11.77 -10.73
C LYS A 163 -4.73 -12.99 -10.64
N PRO A 164 -3.51 -12.89 -10.07
CA PRO A 164 -2.63 -14.04 -9.93
C PRO A 164 -3.26 -15.22 -9.20
N LEU A 165 -4.16 -14.96 -8.25
CA LEU A 165 -4.80 -15.99 -7.44
C LEU A 165 -5.64 -16.93 -8.31
N TYR A 166 -6.60 -16.42 -9.09
CA TYR A 166 -7.40 -17.29 -9.96
C TYR A 166 -6.71 -17.65 -11.29
N TYR A 167 -5.73 -16.88 -11.74
CA TYR A 167 -4.90 -17.31 -12.88
C TYR A 167 -4.09 -18.56 -12.52
N SER A 168 -3.66 -18.69 -11.26
CA SER A 168 -2.96 -19.88 -10.81
C SER A 168 -3.89 -21.09 -10.72
N LEU A 169 -5.13 -20.88 -10.29
CA LEU A 169 -6.20 -21.89 -10.39
C LEU A 169 -6.42 -22.35 -11.83
N ALA A 170 -6.37 -21.44 -12.82
CA ALA A 170 -6.48 -21.83 -14.22
C ALA A 170 -5.33 -22.76 -14.65
N LEU A 171 -4.09 -22.42 -14.29
CA LEU A 171 -2.93 -23.29 -14.55
C LEU A 171 -3.11 -24.67 -13.89
N ASP A 172 -3.67 -24.69 -12.67
CA ASP A 172 -3.95 -25.93 -11.93
C ASP A 172 -5.09 -26.77 -12.55
N ASN A 173 -5.91 -26.17 -13.41
CA ASN A 173 -7.03 -26.82 -14.12
C ASN A 173 -6.75 -26.99 -15.62
N GLY A 174 -5.48 -27.15 -16.00
CA GLY A 174 -5.08 -27.55 -17.35
C GLY A 174 -4.86 -26.41 -18.34
N PHE A 175 -4.98 -25.14 -17.92
CA PHE A 175 -4.53 -24.02 -18.74
C PHE A 175 -3.01 -23.94 -18.72
N SER A 176 -2.45 -23.32 -19.77
CA SER A 176 -1.03 -23.01 -19.87
C SER A 176 -0.83 -21.50 -20.05
N PRO A 177 0.39 -20.98 -19.87
CA PRO A 177 0.72 -19.59 -20.20
C PRO A 177 0.35 -19.21 -21.65
N ALA A 178 0.34 -20.19 -22.57
CA ALA A 178 0.00 -20.01 -23.98
C ALA A 178 -1.49 -20.20 -24.29
N SER A 179 -2.32 -20.61 -23.33
CA SER A 179 -3.76 -20.75 -23.51
C SER A 179 -4.35 -19.44 -24.00
N ARG A 180 -5.06 -19.50 -25.13
CA ARG A 180 -5.66 -18.34 -25.78
C ARG A 180 -6.90 -17.88 -25.03
N ILE A 181 -7.04 -16.57 -24.87
CA ILE A 181 -8.18 -15.93 -24.26
C ILE A 181 -8.71 -14.89 -25.23
N ASP A 182 -9.93 -15.12 -25.73
CA ASP A 182 -10.65 -14.14 -26.51
C ASP A 182 -11.24 -13.09 -25.58
N SER A 183 -11.12 -11.82 -25.97
CA SER A 183 -11.51 -10.69 -25.13
C SER A 183 -12.57 -9.83 -25.80
N PRO A 184 -13.73 -10.39 -26.22
CA PRO A 184 -14.81 -9.58 -26.78
C PRO A 184 -15.34 -8.60 -25.72
N PRO A 185 -15.86 -7.43 -26.12
CA PRO A 185 -16.49 -6.50 -25.20
C PRO A 185 -17.57 -7.20 -24.35
N ILE A 186 -17.68 -6.81 -23.09
CA ILE A 186 -18.66 -7.37 -22.15
C ILE A 186 -19.69 -6.29 -21.85
N VAL A 187 -20.97 -6.63 -22.03
CA VAL A 187 -22.10 -5.78 -21.70
C VAL A 187 -23.10 -6.60 -20.90
N MET A 188 -23.31 -6.25 -19.64
CA MET A 188 -24.27 -6.91 -18.74
C MET A 188 -25.09 -5.83 -18.00
N GLY A 189 -26.23 -5.47 -18.58
CA GLY A 189 -26.98 -4.29 -18.12
C GLY A 189 -26.11 -3.04 -18.22
N ASP A 190 -25.98 -2.31 -17.11
CA ASP A 190 -25.15 -1.11 -17.02
C ASP A 190 -23.66 -1.41 -16.81
N TRP A 191 -23.30 -2.66 -16.48
CA TRP A 191 -21.92 -3.04 -16.29
C TRP A 191 -21.22 -3.30 -17.62
N LYS A 192 -20.33 -2.38 -17.99
CA LYS A 192 -19.51 -2.41 -19.21
C LYS A 192 -18.04 -2.24 -18.82
N PRO A 193 -17.37 -3.31 -18.35
CA PRO A 193 -15.98 -3.22 -17.95
C PRO A 193 -15.09 -2.89 -19.16
N GLU A 194 -14.02 -2.15 -18.92
CA GLU A 194 -13.03 -1.77 -19.93
C GLU A 194 -11.61 -2.09 -19.44
N ASN A 195 -10.66 -2.19 -20.37
CA ASN A 195 -9.23 -2.20 -20.02
C ASN A 195 -8.81 -0.80 -19.56
N TYR A 196 -7.77 -0.72 -18.73
CA TYR A 196 -7.29 0.55 -18.18
C TYR A 196 -6.85 1.54 -19.27
N ASP A 197 -6.20 1.05 -20.32
CA ASP A 197 -5.78 1.80 -21.50
C ASP A 197 -6.92 2.05 -22.50
N LYS A 198 -8.12 1.51 -22.24
CA LYS A 198 -9.30 1.52 -23.13
C LYS A 198 -9.08 0.87 -24.50
N GLU A 199 -7.96 0.18 -24.67
CA GLU A 199 -7.62 -0.47 -25.93
C GLU A 199 -8.29 -1.84 -26.04
N PHE A 200 -8.68 -2.18 -27.26
CA PHE A 200 -9.21 -3.50 -27.58
C PHE A 200 -8.07 -4.50 -27.76
N THR A 201 -7.95 -5.46 -26.85
CA THR A 201 -6.84 -6.42 -26.84
C THR A 201 -7.03 -7.61 -27.78
N GLY A 202 -8.23 -7.78 -28.36
CA GLY A 202 -8.54 -8.91 -29.23
C GLY A 202 -8.31 -10.28 -28.57
N ARG A 203 -7.62 -11.16 -29.29
CA ARG A 203 -7.19 -12.47 -28.78
C ARG A 203 -5.79 -12.35 -28.18
N THR A 204 -5.66 -12.71 -26.90
CA THR A 204 -4.38 -12.76 -26.19
C THR A 204 -4.11 -14.17 -25.64
N ASN A 205 -3.05 -14.33 -24.84
CA ASN A 205 -2.80 -15.54 -24.06
C ASN A 205 -2.79 -15.24 -22.55
N LEU A 206 -2.88 -16.29 -21.72
CA LEU A 206 -2.92 -16.18 -20.26
C LEU A 206 -1.75 -15.36 -19.70
N ARG A 207 -0.52 -15.59 -20.17
CA ARG A 207 0.67 -14.86 -19.71
C ARG A 207 0.56 -13.37 -20.02
N THR A 208 0.35 -13.02 -21.29
CA THR A 208 0.24 -11.63 -21.75
C THR A 208 -0.91 -10.91 -21.03
N SER A 209 -2.05 -11.57 -20.86
CA SER A 209 -3.19 -11.04 -20.12
C SER A 209 -2.85 -10.66 -18.68
N LEU A 210 -2.12 -11.53 -17.96
CA LEU A 210 -1.73 -11.26 -16.57
C LEU A 210 -0.65 -10.17 -16.47
N VAL A 211 0.37 -10.24 -17.33
CA VAL A 211 1.49 -9.28 -17.39
C VAL A 211 1.00 -7.85 -17.58
N HIS A 212 0.09 -7.64 -18.55
CA HIS A 212 -0.50 -6.33 -18.84
C HIS A 212 -1.78 -6.06 -18.07
N SER A 213 -2.24 -7.00 -17.23
CA SER A 213 -3.40 -6.84 -16.36
C SER A 213 -4.69 -6.51 -17.13
N TYR A 214 -4.93 -7.12 -18.28
CA TYR A 214 -6.13 -6.87 -19.08
C TYR A 214 -7.41 -7.30 -18.34
N ASN A 215 -8.42 -6.43 -18.30
CA ASN A 215 -9.65 -6.65 -17.55
C ASN A 215 -10.60 -7.60 -18.27
N ILE A 216 -10.77 -7.42 -19.58
CA ILE A 216 -11.72 -8.24 -20.36
C ILE A 216 -11.28 -9.71 -20.39
N SER A 217 -10.02 -9.97 -20.75
CA SER A 217 -9.44 -11.31 -20.76
C SER A 217 -9.52 -11.98 -19.37
N SER A 218 -9.29 -11.21 -18.31
CA SER A 218 -9.39 -11.64 -16.92
C SER A 218 -10.80 -12.09 -16.55
N ILE A 219 -11.83 -11.33 -16.92
CA ILE A 219 -13.23 -11.71 -16.71
C ILE A 219 -13.59 -12.97 -17.50
N GLN A 220 -13.12 -13.09 -18.74
CA GLN A 220 -13.40 -14.28 -19.56
C GLN A 220 -12.75 -15.54 -19.00
N LEU A 221 -11.51 -15.45 -18.51
CA LEU A 221 -10.87 -16.54 -17.79
C LEU A 221 -11.65 -16.89 -16.50
N PHE A 222 -12.03 -15.88 -15.73
CA PHE A 222 -12.81 -16.08 -14.50
C PHE A 222 -14.16 -16.78 -14.76
N LYS A 223 -14.84 -16.40 -15.86
CA LYS A 223 -16.07 -17.08 -16.33
C LYS A 223 -15.80 -18.53 -16.72
N ALA A 224 -14.71 -18.80 -17.43
CA ALA A 224 -14.35 -20.14 -17.88
C ALA A 224 -14.03 -21.09 -16.71
N LEU A 225 -13.46 -20.58 -15.62
CA LEU A 225 -13.25 -21.36 -14.39
C LEU A 225 -14.54 -21.63 -13.62
N GLY A 226 -15.51 -20.72 -13.71
CA GLY A 226 -16.79 -20.79 -12.99
C GLY A 226 -16.70 -20.27 -11.56
N LEU A 227 -17.79 -19.65 -11.09
CA LEU A 227 -17.86 -18.96 -9.79
C LEU A 227 -17.69 -19.88 -8.59
N PHE A 228 -18.18 -21.11 -8.68
CA PHE A 228 -18.07 -22.08 -7.59
C PHE A 228 -16.61 -22.48 -7.34
N LEU A 229 -15.89 -22.85 -8.40
CA LEU A 229 -14.49 -23.27 -8.29
C LEU A 229 -13.59 -22.11 -7.84
N THR A 230 -13.83 -20.90 -8.35
CA THR A 230 -13.07 -19.71 -7.93
C THR A 230 -13.37 -19.32 -6.48
N GLY A 231 -14.63 -19.40 -6.04
CA GLY A 231 -15.01 -19.15 -4.65
C GLY A 231 -14.38 -20.13 -3.67
N GLU A 232 -14.43 -21.43 -3.96
CA GLU A 232 -13.76 -22.45 -3.14
C GLU A 232 -12.24 -22.25 -3.09
N HIS A 233 -11.63 -21.81 -4.20
CA HIS A 233 -10.21 -21.48 -4.24
C HIS A 233 -9.86 -20.25 -3.38
N PHE A 234 -10.64 -19.17 -3.46
CA PHE A 234 -10.44 -17.99 -2.61
C PHE A 234 -10.60 -18.31 -1.11
N LYS A 235 -11.55 -19.19 -0.77
CA LYS A 235 -11.72 -19.69 0.60
C LYS A 235 -10.50 -20.48 1.07
N LYS A 236 -9.93 -21.35 0.23
CA LYS A 236 -8.66 -22.06 0.53
C LYS A 236 -7.48 -21.10 0.73
N LEU A 237 -7.49 -19.96 0.06
CA LEU A 237 -6.50 -18.88 0.21
C LEU A 237 -6.76 -18.00 1.45
N GLY A 238 -7.80 -18.25 2.23
CA GLY A 238 -8.12 -17.50 3.45
C GLY A 238 -8.78 -16.13 3.21
N LEU A 239 -9.33 -15.90 2.01
CA LEU A 239 -10.05 -14.66 1.69
C LEU A 239 -11.49 -14.71 2.22
N PRO A 240 -12.02 -13.61 2.77
CA PRO A 240 -13.27 -13.62 3.54
C PRO A 240 -14.54 -13.50 2.66
N TRP A 241 -14.47 -13.86 1.37
CA TRP A 241 -15.54 -13.58 0.41
C TRP A 241 -16.55 -14.73 0.36
N THR A 242 -17.83 -14.41 0.63
CA THR A 242 -18.94 -15.38 0.61
C THR A 242 -19.72 -15.36 -0.70
N ASP A 243 -19.83 -14.20 -1.35
CA ASP A 243 -20.69 -13.99 -2.53
C ASP A 243 -19.86 -13.68 -3.78
N VAL A 244 -19.08 -14.66 -4.22
CA VAL A 244 -18.19 -14.50 -5.38
C VAL A 244 -18.99 -14.34 -6.67
N ASN A 245 -18.71 -13.26 -7.38
CA ASN A 245 -19.35 -12.86 -8.63
C ASN A 245 -18.31 -12.36 -9.65
N LEU A 246 -18.73 -11.97 -10.86
CA LEU A 246 -17.80 -11.55 -11.92
C LEU A 246 -16.98 -10.30 -11.61
N ALA A 247 -17.47 -9.41 -10.73
CA ALA A 247 -16.70 -8.23 -10.31
C ALA A 247 -15.44 -8.61 -9.51
N HIS A 248 -15.43 -9.80 -8.89
CA HIS A 248 -14.22 -10.32 -8.22
C HIS A 248 -13.08 -10.59 -9.20
N ALA A 249 -13.36 -10.81 -10.49
CA ALA A 249 -12.31 -10.92 -11.51
C ALA A 249 -11.46 -9.63 -11.64
N LEU A 250 -12.05 -8.48 -11.26
CA LEU A 250 -11.44 -7.16 -11.24
C LEU A 250 -10.99 -6.72 -9.85
N GLY A 251 -11.22 -7.54 -8.82
CA GLY A 251 -10.80 -7.26 -7.44
C GLY A 251 -11.77 -6.41 -6.62
N ALA A 252 -13.07 -6.51 -6.88
CA ALA A 252 -14.12 -5.88 -6.05
C ALA A 252 -14.20 -6.45 -4.62
N GLY A 253 -13.58 -7.61 -4.36
CA GLY A 253 -13.49 -8.19 -3.02
C GLY A 253 -12.48 -7.46 -2.13
N SER A 254 -12.82 -7.25 -0.87
CA SER A 254 -11.95 -6.61 0.11
C SER A 254 -11.16 -7.60 0.95
N ALA A 255 -9.88 -7.34 1.19
CA ALA A 255 -9.02 -8.14 2.07
C ALA A 255 -8.08 -7.24 2.88
N THR A 256 -7.44 -7.83 3.89
CA THR A 256 -6.32 -7.21 4.63
C THR A 256 -4.98 -7.49 3.94
N LEU A 257 -3.94 -6.73 4.29
CA LEU A 257 -2.58 -7.00 3.78
C LEU A 257 -2.07 -8.37 4.23
N LEU A 258 -2.38 -8.77 5.46
CA LEU A 258 -2.07 -10.12 5.95
C LEU A 258 -2.68 -11.20 5.06
N GLN A 259 -3.99 -11.11 4.77
CA GLN A 259 -4.66 -12.08 3.92
C GLN A 259 -4.06 -12.13 2.52
N MET A 260 -3.70 -10.97 1.95
CA MET A 260 -3.04 -10.92 0.64
C MET A 260 -1.63 -11.50 0.67
N ALA A 261 -0.83 -11.25 1.70
CA ALA A 261 0.49 -11.86 1.86
C ALA A 261 0.41 -13.39 2.02
N GLN A 262 -0.54 -13.88 2.82
CA GLN A 262 -0.82 -15.32 2.95
C GLN A 262 -1.26 -15.93 1.62
N ALA A 263 -2.16 -15.27 0.87
CA ALA A 263 -2.65 -15.75 -0.42
C ALA A 263 -1.55 -15.78 -1.51
N TYR A 264 -0.47 -15.03 -1.36
CA TYR A 264 0.68 -15.01 -2.26
C TYR A 264 1.77 -16.03 -1.87
N SER A 265 1.79 -16.51 -0.62
CA SER A 265 2.75 -17.51 -0.14
C SER A 265 2.82 -18.80 -0.97
N PRO A 266 1.72 -19.35 -1.54
CA PRO A 266 1.77 -20.57 -2.34
C PRO A 266 2.61 -20.45 -3.60
N PHE A 267 2.83 -19.24 -4.12
CA PHE A 267 3.68 -19.04 -5.29
C PHE A 267 5.17 -19.20 -4.97
N ALA A 268 5.59 -18.83 -3.76
CA ALA A 268 6.97 -18.97 -3.32
C ALA A 268 7.26 -20.33 -2.67
N ASN A 269 6.24 -20.97 -2.07
CA ASN A 269 6.35 -22.21 -1.30
C ASN A 269 5.68 -23.41 -1.97
N GLY A 270 5.89 -23.60 -3.28
CA GLY A 270 5.50 -24.83 -3.98
C GLY A 270 4.01 -25.19 -3.95
N GLY A 271 3.14 -24.21 -3.74
CA GLY A 271 1.69 -24.35 -3.75
C GLY A 271 1.05 -24.55 -2.37
N ARG A 272 1.79 -24.38 -1.27
CA ARG A 272 1.25 -24.47 0.10
C ARG A 272 0.97 -23.10 0.68
N ILE A 273 -0.17 -22.96 1.37
CA ILE A 273 -0.49 -21.74 2.10
C ILE A 273 0.23 -21.70 3.44
N SER A 274 0.84 -20.56 3.75
CA SER A 274 1.49 -20.28 5.02
C SER A 274 0.63 -19.32 5.82
N GLU A 275 0.26 -19.73 7.03
CA GLU A 275 -0.57 -18.96 7.96
C GLU A 275 0.30 -18.03 8.80
N GLY A 276 -0.11 -16.76 8.91
CA GLY A 276 0.63 -15.72 9.61
C GLY A 276 0.90 -16.09 11.07
N GLN A 277 2.14 -15.96 11.53
CA GLN A 277 2.53 -16.20 12.91
C GLN A 277 3.23 -14.98 13.50
N TYR A 278 2.68 -14.46 14.60
CA TYR A 278 3.23 -13.32 15.34
C TYR A 278 4.03 -13.76 16.58
N ILE A 279 3.61 -14.86 17.21
CA ILE A 279 4.13 -15.30 18.52
C ILE A 279 5.02 -16.52 18.30
N LYS A 280 6.31 -16.41 18.68
CA LYS A 280 7.31 -17.48 18.55
C LYS A 280 7.33 -18.48 19.70
N ALA A 281 6.98 -18.04 20.90
CA ALA A 281 6.76 -18.86 22.08
C ALA A 281 6.08 -17.97 23.13
N ILE A 282 5.47 -18.60 24.13
CA ILE A 282 5.04 -17.96 25.37
C ILE A 282 5.84 -18.59 26.49
N GLU A 283 6.61 -17.79 27.20
CA GLU A 283 7.52 -18.23 28.26
C GLU A 283 7.08 -17.67 29.62
N SER A 284 7.34 -18.44 30.68
CA SER A 284 7.21 -17.97 32.05
C SER A 284 8.34 -16.99 32.40
N ARG A 285 8.21 -16.30 33.53
CA ARG A 285 9.27 -15.43 34.06
C ARG A 285 10.59 -16.18 34.27
N ASP A 286 10.52 -17.47 34.59
CA ASP A 286 11.68 -18.31 34.90
C ASP A 286 12.30 -18.96 33.64
N GLY A 287 11.78 -18.61 32.45
CA GLY A 287 12.26 -19.12 31.15
C GLY A 287 11.68 -20.46 30.74
N GLU A 288 10.64 -20.95 31.43
CA GLU A 288 9.92 -22.17 31.05
C GLU A 288 9.00 -21.88 29.85
N VAL A 289 9.14 -22.63 28.75
CA VAL A 289 8.26 -22.51 27.59
C VAL A 289 6.89 -23.09 27.92
N LEU A 290 5.89 -22.22 28.09
CA LEU A 290 4.49 -22.59 28.38
C LEU A 290 3.73 -22.96 27.11
N VAL A 291 3.98 -22.24 26.01
CA VAL A 291 3.40 -22.52 24.69
C VAL A 291 4.50 -22.45 23.64
N PRO A 292 4.84 -23.55 22.96
CA PRO A 292 5.85 -23.53 21.90
C PRO A 292 5.31 -22.84 20.65
N GLY A 293 6.17 -22.21 19.84
CA GLY A 293 5.79 -21.60 18.55
C GLY A 293 5.20 -22.56 17.53
N THR A 294 5.38 -23.86 17.72
CA THR A 294 4.74 -24.89 16.88
C THR A 294 3.27 -25.10 17.23
N ASP A 295 2.75 -24.47 18.29
CA ASP A 295 1.35 -24.56 18.67
C ASP A 295 0.45 -23.91 17.61
N PRO A 296 -0.47 -24.65 16.97
CA PRO A 296 -1.30 -24.14 15.90
C PRO A 296 -2.24 -23.01 16.35
N ARG A 297 -2.51 -22.86 17.65
CA ARG A 297 -3.34 -21.77 18.19
C ARG A 297 -2.65 -20.40 18.07
N LEU A 298 -1.33 -20.37 17.84
CA LEU A 298 -0.57 -19.13 17.65
C LEU A 298 -0.59 -18.62 16.20
N ARG A 299 -1.22 -19.37 15.28
CA ARG A 299 -1.39 -18.97 13.88
C ARG A 299 -2.59 -18.06 13.72
N ALA A 300 -2.45 -17.03 12.89
CA ALA A 300 -3.54 -16.23 12.37
C ALA A 300 -4.37 -17.13 11.45
N ALA A 301 -5.30 -17.87 12.08
CA ALA A 301 -6.04 -18.94 11.44
C ALA A 301 -6.52 -18.52 10.04
N PRO A 302 -6.33 -19.33 8.99
CA PRO A 302 -7.08 -19.14 7.78
C PRO A 302 -8.54 -19.39 8.16
N VAL A 303 -9.43 -18.69 7.48
CA VAL A 303 -10.89 -18.78 7.63
C VAL A 303 -11.44 -20.20 7.33
N ILE A 304 -10.58 -21.21 7.14
CA ILE A 304 -10.95 -22.61 6.96
C ILE A 304 -11.27 -23.21 8.33
N SER A 305 -12.47 -22.87 8.81
CA SER A 305 -13.14 -23.37 10.01
C SER A 305 -13.54 -24.86 9.94
N ASN A 306 -12.72 -25.73 9.36
CA ASN A 306 -12.92 -27.16 9.48
C ASN A 306 -11.98 -27.72 10.54
N LYS A 307 -12.57 -27.94 11.73
CA LYS A 307 -12.01 -28.68 12.88
C LYS A 307 -11.36 -30.04 12.52
N ALA A 308 -11.56 -30.56 11.31
CA ALA A 308 -10.96 -31.81 10.84
C ALA A 308 -9.47 -31.70 10.47
N ALA A 309 -8.94 -30.51 10.15
CA ALA A 309 -7.52 -30.33 9.82
C ALA A 309 -6.61 -30.13 11.06
N GLN A 310 -7.20 -29.96 12.24
CA GLN A 310 -6.48 -29.73 13.51
C GLN A 310 -5.88 -31.01 14.14
N ALA A 311 -6.01 -32.17 13.50
CA ALA A 311 -5.71 -33.47 14.12
C ALA A 311 -4.39 -34.14 13.70
N SER A 312 -3.52 -33.50 12.92
CA SER A 312 -2.17 -34.06 12.67
C SER A 312 -1.06 -33.08 13.04
N THR A 313 -0.32 -33.49 14.07
CA THR A 313 1.05 -33.08 14.37
C THR A 313 1.93 -33.33 13.16
N GLU A 314 2.72 -32.31 12.79
CA GLU A 314 3.64 -32.17 11.65
C GLU A 314 3.11 -31.29 10.50
N SER A 315 3.47 -30.00 10.53
CA SER A 315 3.60 -29.09 9.38
C SER A 315 2.51 -29.20 8.28
N ASN A 316 1.23 -29.13 8.65
CA ASN A 316 0.13 -29.16 7.69
C ASN A 316 -0.16 -27.79 7.05
N ALA A 317 0.84 -27.21 6.37
CA ALA A 317 0.55 -26.16 5.39
C ALA A 317 -0.33 -26.78 4.28
N LEU A 318 -1.58 -26.31 4.16
CA LEU A 318 -2.55 -26.83 3.20
C LEU A 318 -2.05 -26.61 1.76
N GLN A 319 -2.03 -27.68 0.95
CA GLN A 319 -1.71 -27.60 -0.47
C GLN A 319 -2.92 -26.98 -1.21
N VAL A 320 -2.74 -25.78 -1.77
CA VAL A 320 -3.79 -25.01 -2.45
C VAL A 320 -3.61 -24.93 -3.97
N LEU A 321 -2.39 -25.19 -4.46
CA LEU A 321 -2.02 -25.28 -5.88
C LEU A 321 -1.10 -26.47 -6.08
N SER A 322 -1.05 -27.10 -7.26
CA SER A 322 0.02 -28.05 -7.57
C SER A 322 1.39 -27.35 -7.62
N PRO A 323 2.49 -28.08 -7.29
CA PRO A 323 3.84 -27.55 -7.46
C PRO A 323 4.14 -27.09 -8.90
N ALA A 324 3.56 -27.76 -9.90
CA ALA A 324 3.70 -27.41 -11.31
C ALA A 324 3.03 -26.06 -11.62
N ALA A 325 1.78 -25.86 -11.19
CA ALA A 325 1.07 -24.59 -11.37
C ALA A 325 1.76 -23.44 -10.63
N SER A 326 2.23 -23.67 -9.39
CA SER A 326 3.00 -22.71 -8.61
C SER A 326 4.28 -22.29 -9.35
N PHE A 327 5.08 -23.25 -9.83
CA PHE A 327 6.32 -22.97 -10.57
C PHE A 327 6.09 -22.16 -11.84
N VAL A 328 5.06 -22.51 -12.62
CA VAL A 328 4.70 -21.76 -13.83
C VAL A 328 4.26 -20.34 -13.47
N MET A 329 3.47 -20.19 -12.41
CA MET A 329 3.02 -18.88 -11.93
C MET A 329 4.19 -17.98 -11.52
N VAL A 330 5.24 -18.52 -10.87
CA VAL A 330 6.47 -17.77 -10.55
C VAL A 330 7.04 -17.10 -11.80
N LYS A 331 7.14 -17.83 -12.92
CA LYS A 331 7.69 -17.26 -14.16
C LYS A 331 6.80 -16.18 -14.75
N VAL A 332 5.48 -16.41 -14.78
CA VAL A 332 4.53 -15.41 -15.29
C VAL A 332 4.55 -14.14 -14.42
N MET A 333 4.66 -14.28 -13.10
CA MET A 333 4.72 -13.15 -12.17
C MET A 333 6.06 -12.41 -12.19
N GLN A 334 7.17 -13.09 -12.50
CA GLN A 334 8.43 -12.43 -12.80
C GLN A 334 8.31 -11.57 -14.08
N ASP A 335 7.52 -12.00 -15.06
CA ASP A 335 7.28 -11.22 -16.27
C ASP A 335 6.40 -9.98 -16.03
N VAL A 336 5.52 -10.00 -15.02
CA VAL A 336 4.78 -8.80 -14.59
C VAL A 336 5.77 -7.70 -14.17
N ILE A 337 6.84 -8.06 -13.47
CA ILE A 337 7.92 -7.14 -13.10
C ILE A 337 8.80 -6.80 -14.32
N ARG A 338 9.10 -7.75 -15.21
CA ARG A 338 10.01 -7.48 -16.35
C ARG A 338 9.38 -6.66 -17.47
N PHE A 339 8.11 -6.89 -17.77
CA PHE A 339 7.46 -6.39 -18.99
C PHE A 339 6.11 -5.73 -18.75
N GLY A 340 5.60 -5.82 -17.51
CA GLY A 340 4.23 -5.43 -17.19
C GLY A 340 4.14 -4.24 -16.25
N THR A 341 3.08 -4.28 -15.44
CA THR A 341 2.72 -3.20 -14.50
C THR A 341 3.69 -3.05 -13.31
N GLY A 342 4.57 -4.02 -13.07
CA GLY A 342 5.48 -4.06 -11.91
C GLY A 342 6.92 -3.61 -12.19
N THR A 343 7.19 -2.95 -13.32
CA THR A 343 8.55 -2.62 -13.80
C THR A 343 9.41 -1.83 -12.84
N ARG A 344 8.80 -1.04 -11.94
CA ARG A 344 9.53 -0.32 -10.89
C ARG A 344 10.19 -1.23 -9.84
N ALA A 345 9.78 -2.50 -9.75
CA ALA A 345 10.41 -3.50 -8.88
C ALA A 345 11.57 -4.25 -9.57
N GLN A 346 11.94 -3.86 -10.80
CA GLN A 346 13.12 -4.41 -11.46
C GLN A 346 14.39 -4.11 -10.66
N GLY A 347 15.32 -5.06 -10.63
CA GLY A 347 16.56 -4.98 -9.85
C GLY A 347 16.51 -5.73 -8.52
N ILE A 348 15.32 -6.10 -8.01
CA ILE A 348 15.20 -6.99 -6.86
C ILE A 348 15.39 -8.45 -7.32
N PRO A 349 16.42 -9.17 -6.85
CA PRO A 349 16.69 -10.53 -7.29
C PRO A 349 15.52 -11.47 -7.02
N PHE A 350 15.17 -12.27 -8.03
CA PHE A 350 14.11 -13.29 -7.98
C PHE A 350 12.70 -12.79 -7.67
N ALA A 351 12.49 -11.47 -7.58
CA ALA A 351 11.21 -10.90 -7.23
C ALA A 351 10.14 -11.20 -8.29
N ALA A 352 8.93 -11.40 -7.80
CA ALA A 352 7.71 -11.58 -8.55
C ALA A 352 6.59 -10.81 -7.83
N GLY A 353 5.65 -10.23 -8.55
CA GLY A 353 4.61 -9.41 -7.90
C GLY A 353 3.63 -8.77 -8.85
N LYS A 354 2.55 -8.21 -8.30
CA LYS A 354 1.45 -7.64 -9.04
C LYS A 354 0.94 -6.36 -8.38
N THR A 355 0.78 -5.33 -9.20
CA THR A 355 0.06 -4.11 -8.81
C THR A 355 -1.45 -4.38 -8.72
N GLY A 356 -2.09 -3.77 -7.74
CA GLY A 356 -3.54 -3.68 -7.63
C GLY A 356 -3.97 -2.22 -7.58
N THR A 357 -5.02 -1.90 -8.32
CA THR A 357 -5.68 -0.60 -8.25
C THR A 357 -7.16 -0.90 -8.17
N SER A 358 -7.83 -0.40 -7.14
CA SER A 358 -9.28 -0.55 -7.02
C SER A 358 -10.01 0.46 -7.90
N GLU A 359 -11.33 0.34 -7.95
CA GLU A 359 -12.17 1.28 -8.68
C GLU A 359 -11.92 2.72 -8.20
N GLN A 360 -12.00 3.68 -9.13
CA GLN A 360 -11.78 5.12 -8.89
C GLN A 360 -10.44 5.47 -8.20
N ASN A 361 -9.46 4.57 -8.19
CA ASN A 361 -8.22 4.73 -7.43
C ASN A 361 -8.44 4.93 -5.91
N ALA A 362 -9.44 4.27 -5.32
CA ALA A 362 -9.67 4.32 -3.86
C ALA A 362 -8.54 3.63 -3.05
N SER A 363 -7.84 2.68 -3.65
CA SER A 363 -6.68 2.03 -3.06
C SER A 363 -5.66 1.60 -4.11
N ALA A 364 -4.40 1.66 -3.72
CA ALA A 364 -3.25 1.20 -4.51
C ALA A 364 -2.51 0.12 -3.73
N TRP A 365 -2.23 -1.00 -4.40
CA TRP A 365 -1.62 -2.18 -3.81
C TRP A 365 -0.42 -2.63 -4.61
N PHE A 366 0.54 -3.23 -3.90
CA PHE A 366 1.51 -4.12 -4.51
C PHE A 366 1.65 -5.35 -3.62
N SER A 367 1.37 -6.53 -4.18
CA SER A 367 1.60 -7.82 -3.51
C SER A 367 2.63 -8.60 -4.31
N GLY A 368 3.62 -9.15 -3.62
CA GLY A 368 4.75 -9.81 -4.26
C GLY A 368 5.50 -10.75 -3.33
N TYR A 369 6.50 -11.41 -3.89
CA TYR A 369 7.29 -12.40 -3.18
C TYR A 369 8.68 -12.57 -3.79
N THR A 370 9.58 -13.12 -2.98
CA THR A 370 10.83 -13.77 -3.35
C THR A 370 10.72 -15.26 -2.99
N PRO A 371 11.75 -16.10 -3.23
CA PRO A 371 11.68 -17.49 -2.78
C PRO A 371 11.49 -17.67 -1.26
N GLN A 372 11.88 -16.67 -0.46
CA GLN A 372 11.78 -16.72 1.01
C GLN A 372 10.65 -15.87 1.57
N LEU A 373 10.28 -14.76 0.92
CA LEU A 373 9.39 -13.75 1.50
C LEU A 373 8.11 -13.59 0.70
N ALA A 374 6.99 -13.42 1.36
CA ALA A 374 5.75 -12.89 0.80
C ALA A 374 5.44 -11.54 1.45
N ALA A 375 5.09 -10.54 0.65
CA ALA A 375 4.85 -9.19 1.13
C ALA A 375 3.65 -8.54 0.44
N SER A 376 2.95 -7.70 1.19
CA SER A 376 1.87 -6.87 0.66
C SER A 376 1.98 -5.48 1.25
N VAL A 377 1.88 -4.47 0.38
CA VAL A 377 1.85 -3.05 0.74
C VAL A 377 0.66 -2.39 0.08
N ALA A 378 0.01 -1.47 0.77
CA ALA A 378 -1.06 -0.66 0.20
C ALA A 378 -1.08 0.76 0.72
N MET A 379 -1.68 1.63 -0.10
CA MET A 379 -2.03 3.00 0.22
C MET A 379 -3.52 3.20 -0.02
N PHE A 380 -4.20 3.83 0.93
CA PHE A 380 -5.64 4.13 0.86
C PHE A 380 -6.01 5.16 1.92
N ARG A 381 -7.22 5.71 1.79
CA ARG A 381 -7.84 6.52 2.84
C ARG A 381 -8.66 5.64 3.80
N ASP A 382 -8.79 6.07 5.05
CA ASP A 382 -9.60 5.36 6.04
C ASP A 382 -11.10 5.40 5.70
N ASP A 383 -11.54 6.53 5.15
CA ASP A 383 -12.81 6.63 4.47
C ASP A 383 -12.70 5.99 3.07
N ALA A 384 -13.27 4.80 2.93
CA ALA A 384 -13.23 4.03 1.68
C ALA A 384 -14.04 4.67 0.54
N THR A 385 -14.83 5.72 0.82
CA THR A 385 -15.52 6.50 -0.23
C THR A 385 -14.59 7.51 -0.91
N GLN A 386 -13.45 7.83 -0.28
CA GLN A 386 -12.50 8.79 -0.83
C GLN A 386 -11.47 8.10 -1.73
N THR A 387 -11.02 8.84 -2.74
CA THR A 387 -10.00 8.37 -3.68
C THR A 387 -8.61 8.87 -3.31
N LEU A 388 -7.57 8.23 -3.83
CA LEU A 388 -6.19 8.69 -3.66
C LEU A 388 -5.89 10.01 -4.39
N ASN A 389 -6.77 10.46 -5.29
CA ASN A 389 -6.54 11.63 -6.13
C ASN A 389 -7.11 12.95 -5.56
N GLY A 390 -7.70 12.91 -4.37
CA GLY A 390 -8.20 14.11 -3.67
C GLY A 390 -9.34 14.81 -4.38
#